data_AF-A0AAW1V3A8-F1
#
_entry.id   AF-A0AAW1V3A8-F1
#
_cell.length_a   1.000
_cell.length_b   1.000
_cell.length_c   1.000
_cell.angle_alpha   90.00
_cell.angle_beta   90.00
_cell.angle_gamma   90.00
#
_symmetry.space_group_name_H-M   'P 1'
#
loop_
_entity.id
_entity.type
_entity.pdbx_description
1 polymer ?
#
loop_
_entity_poly.entity_id
_entity_poly.type
_entity_poly.pdbx_seq_one_letter_code
_entity_poly.pdbx_strand_id
1 'polypeptide(L)'
;MYPYALFKFIFPSVKNVDEGIFERITLQYDENLYEMQKWFQRYMHQWKAERLNRSKAMPHIKTYARVSPCYKKMAYFLLTSANFSYGGWGRTHPNNPGFHIRSYEAGVLFLPKFFDEEYFEIAESDENKNDMLFPVMYDFPLTPYEPGDEPFTRSNE
;
A
#
# COMPACT_ATOMS: atom_id res chain seq x y z
N MET A 1 24.03 14.46 -0.64
CA MET A 1 22.78 14.30 -1.41
C MET A 1 21.90 13.37 -0.60
N TYR A 2 20.82 13.87 0.01
CA TYR A 2 19.89 12.99 0.73
C TYR A 2 19.26 12.02 -0.28
N PRO A 3 19.20 10.69 -0.02
CA PRO A 3 18.52 9.79 -0.93
C PRO A 3 17.05 10.24 -1.02
N TYR A 4 16.57 10.44 -2.24
CA TYR A 4 15.15 10.72 -2.48
C TYR A 4 14.31 9.61 -1.83
N ALA A 5 13.20 9.98 -1.18
CA ALA A 5 12.29 9.00 -0.60
C ALA A 5 11.75 8.09 -1.71
N LEU A 6 11.88 6.77 -1.53
CA LEU A 6 11.36 5.80 -2.49
C LEU A 6 9.85 5.66 -2.32
N PHE A 7 9.12 5.76 -3.42
CA PHE A 7 7.70 5.46 -3.47
C PHE A 7 7.49 3.99 -3.86
N LYS A 8 6.62 3.29 -3.12
CA LYS A 8 6.25 1.89 -3.37
C LYS A 8 4.74 1.76 -3.27
N PHE A 9 4.15 1.01 -4.19
CA PHE A 9 2.71 0.81 -4.28
C PHE A 9 2.41 -0.69 -4.29
N ILE A 10 1.69 -1.19 -3.28
CA ILE A 10 1.26 -2.59 -3.26
C ILE A 10 -0.08 -2.66 -3.96
N PHE A 11 -0.17 -3.47 -5.01
CA PHE A 11 -1.41 -3.76 -5.70
C PHE A 11 -1.35 -5.20 -6.22
N PRO A 12 -2.45 -5.96 -6.25
CA PRO A 12 -2.43 -7.32 -6.76
C PRO A 12 -2.08 -7.36 -8.26
N SER A 13 -1.12 -8.21 -8.63
CA SER A 13 -0.92 -8.57 -10.03
C SER A 13 -2.00 -9.54 -10.51
N VAL A 14 -2.10 -9.75 -11.82
CA VAL A 14 -2.95 -10.80 -12.41
C VAL A 14 -2.65 -12.16 -11.76
N LYS A 15 -1.36 -12.50 -11.59
CA LYS A 15 -0.91 -13.72 -10.91
C LYS A 15 -1.41 -13.81 -9.46
N ASN A 16 -1.36 -12.72 -8.69
CA ASN A 16 -1.88 -12.73 -7.32
C ASN A 16 -3.38 -13.07 -7.28
N VAL A 17 -4.15 -12.55 -8.24
CA VAL A 17 -5.59 -12.79 -8.33
C VAL A 17 -5.90 -14.21 -8.80
N ASP A 18 -5.17 -14.73 -9.79
CA ASP A 18 -5.34 -16.08 -10.32
C ASP A 18 -5.01 -17.17 -9.29
N GLU A 19 -4.02 -16.93 -8.42
CA GLU A 19 -3.64 -17.84 -7.32
C GLU A 19 -4.49 -17.65 -6.05
N GLY A 20 -5.32 -16.61 -6.00
CA GLY A 20 -6.16 -16.22 -4.86
C GLY A 20 -7.44 -17.04 -4.71
N ILE A 21 -8.10 -16.89 -3.54
CA ILE A 21 -9.31 -17.64 -3.18
C ILE A 21 -10.61 -16.82 -3.18
N PHE A 22 -10.57 -15.48 -3.30
CA PHE A 22 -11.77 -14.62 -3.22
C PHE A 22 -11.70 -13.31 -4.04
N GLU A 23 -12.87 -12.96 -4.60
CA GLU A 23 -13.39 -11.72 -5.23
C GLU A 23 -12.47 -10.81 -6.06
N ARG A 24 -12.41 -11.09 -7.37
CA ARG A 24 -12.02 -10.14 -8.45
C ARG A 24 -12.74 -8.78 -8.35
N ILE A 25 -13.99 -8.81 -7.89
CA ILE A 25 -14.95 -7.69 -7.84
C ILE A 25 -14.46 -6.50 -6.99
N THR A 26 -13.56 -6.75 -6.03
CA THR A 26 -13.07 -5.70 -5.11
C THR A 26 -11.94 -4.84 -5.70
N LEU A 27 -11.31 -5.29 -6.78
CA LEU A 27 -10.16 -4.61 -7.40
C LEU A 27 -10.63 -3.77 -8.59
N GLN A 28 -10.79 -2.48 -8.33
CA GLN A 28 -11.45 -1.55 -9.25
C GLN A 28 -10.47 -0.71 -10.06
N TYR A 29 -9.42 -1.32 -10.61
CA TYR A 29 -8.50 -0.60 -11.49
C TYR A 29 -8.99 -0.66 -12.95
N ASP A 30 -9.21 0.51 -13.53
CA ASP A 30 -9.68 0.67 -14.91
C ASP A 30 -8.54 0.43 -15.91
N GLU A 31 -8.81 -0.40 -16.93
CA GLU A 31 -7.83 -0.76 -17.97
C GLU A 31 -7.41 0.44 -18.81
N ASN A 32 -8.35 1.31 -19.23
CA ASN A 32 -8.01 2.49 -20.02
C ASN A 32 -7.11 3.44 -19.23
N LEU A 33 -7.38 3.59 -17.93
CA LEU A 33 -6.52 4.34 -17.04
C LEU A 33 -5.14 3.71 -16.92
N TYR A 34 -5.04 2.38 -16.77
CA TYR A 34 -3.76 1.67 -16.79
C TYR A 34 -2.97 1.91 -18.07
N GLU A 35 -3.60 1.78 -19.23
CA GLU A 35 -2.97 2.03 -20.53
C GLU A 35 -2.41 3.46 -20.63
N MET A 36 -3.12 4.45 -20.08
CA MET A 36 -2.65 5.84 -20.03
C MET A 36 -1.50 6.07 -19.02
N GLN A 37 -1.31 5.17 -18.06
CA GLN A 37 -0.35 5.36 -16.96
C GLN A 37 0.61 4.18 -16.74
N LYS A 38 0.98 3.44 -17.80
CA LYS A 38 1.94 2.31 -17.72
C LYS A 38 3.23 2.63 -16.97
N TRP A 39 3.68 3.89 -17.03
CA TRP A 39 4.83 4.37 -16.29
C TRP A 39 4.73 4.14 -14.76
N PHE A 40 3.52 4.00 -14.21
CA PHE A 40 3.25 3.80 -12.80
C PHE A 40 3.58 2.37 -12.33
N GLN A 41 3.57 1.39 -13.23
CA GLN A 41 3.87 -0.01 -12.95
C GLN A 41 5.26 -0.20 -12.32
N ARG A 42 6.24 0.67 -12.62
CA ARG A 42 7.59 0.62 -12.02
C ARG A 42 7.61 0.76 -10.49
N TYR A 43 6.54 1.29 -9.90
CA TYR A 43 6.39 1.46 -8.45
C TYR A 43 5.62 0.31 -7.80
N MET A 44 5.05 -0.60 -8.60
CA MET A 44 4.17 -1.66 -8.13
C MET A 44 4.93 -2.83 -7.52
N HIS A 45 4.35 -3.37 -6.46
CA HIS A 45 4.83 -4.51 -5.69
C HIS A 45 3.66 -5.48 -5.50
N GLN A 46 3.96 -6.77 -5.56
CA GLN A 46 2.98 -7.85 -5.42
C GLN A 46 2.33 -7.82 -4.03
N TRP A 47 1.08 -8.28 -3.95
CA TRP A 47 0.45 -8.58 -2.68
C TRP A 47 1.06 -9.85 -2.06
N LYS A 48 1.63 -9.72 -0.86
CA LYS A 48 2.16 -10.85 -0.06
C LYS A 48 1.91 -10.63 1.42
N ALA A 49 1.36 -11.65 2.06
CA ALA A 49 1.04 -11.68 3.49
C ALA A 49 1.15 -13.11 4.04
N GLU A 50 2.25 -13.80 3.70
CA GLU A 50 2.55 -15.19 4.06
C GLU A 50 2.63 -15.36 5.58
N ARG A 51 3.26 -14.42 6.29
CA ARG A 51 3.36 -14.47 7.76
C ARG A 51 1.99 -14.56 8.44
N LEU A 52 0.96 -14.05 7.78
CA LEU A 52 -0.42 -14.05 8.24
C LEU A 52 -1.30 -15.08 7.52
N ASN A 53 -0.73 -15.92 6.66
CA ASN A 53 -1.42 -16.87 5.77
C ASN A 53 -2.53 -16.20 4.93
N ARG A 54 -2.29 -14.97 4.47
CA ARG A 54 -3.27 -14.12 3.76
C ARG A 54 -2.88 -13.76 2.33
N SER A 55 -1.78 -14.28 1.78
CA SER A 55 -1.39 -13.99 0.39
C SER A 55 -2.47 -14.36 -0.64
N LYS A 56 -3.26 -15.42 -0.38
CA LYS A 56 -4.38 -15.81 -1.25
C LYS A 56 -5.67 -15.01 -1.02
N ALA A 57 -5.73 -14.20 0.04
CA ALA A 57 -6.86 -13.32 0.35
C ALA A 57 -6.59 -11.93 -0.21
N MET A 58 -7.29 -11.55 -1.29
CA MET A 58 -7.04 -10.27 -1.96
C MET A 58 -7.31 -9.08 -1.04
N PRO A 59 -6.44 -8.05 -1.05
CA PRO A 59 -6.56 -6.93 -0.15
C PRO A 59 -7.68 -5.98 -0.60
N HIS A 60 -8.70 -5.82 0.24
CA HIS A 60 -9.60 -4.66 0.20
C HIS A 60 -9.22 -3.59 1.24
N ILE A 61 -8.17 -3.82 2.03
CA ILE A 61 -7.60 -2.87 2.99
C ILE A 61 -6.78 -1.80 2.27
N LYS A 62 -6.82 -0.54 2.74
CA LYS A 62 -5.98 0.54 2.22
C LYS A 62 -5.13 1.09 3.35
N THR A 63 -3.81 1.05 3.15
CA THR A 63 -2.84 1.49 4.15
C THR A 63 -1.80 2.38 3.53
N TYR A 64 -1.36 3.41 4.26
CA TYR A 64 -0.25 4.27 3.89
C TYR A 64 0.75 4.30 5.04
N ALA A 65 2.03 4.08 4.76
CA ALA A 65 3.04 4.00 5.80
C ALA A 65 4.37 4.58 5.32
N ARG A 66 5.18 5.03 6.29
CA ARG A 66 6.57 5.42 6.04
C ARG A 66 7.51 4.46 6.76
N VAL A 67 8.17 3.62 5.98
CA VAL A 67 9.01 2.52 6.47
C VAL A 67 10.49 2.86 6.26
N SER A 68 11.32 2.50 7.23
CA SER A 68 12.79 2.64 7.15
C SER A 68 13.40 1.76 6.04
N PRO A 69 14.55 2.14 5.46
CA PRO A 69 15.20 1.34 4.41
C PRO A 69 15.58 -0.09 4.81
N CYS A 70 15.76 -0.35 6.11
CA CYS A 70 16.04 -1.69 6.65
C CYS A 70 14.78 -2.52 6.93
N TYR A 71 13.58 -1.96 6.72
CA TYR A 71 12.28 -2.60 7.00
C TYR A 71 12.06 -3.05 8.45
N LYS A 72 12.80 -2.49 9.41
CA LYS A 72 12.62 -2.81 10.83
C LYS A 72 11.78 -1.78 11.57
N LYS A 73 11.79 -0.52 11.12
CA LYS A 73 11.14 0.62 11.77
C LYS A 73 10.11 1.30 10.86
N MET A 74 9.04 1.82 11.45
CA MET A 74 7.97 2.56 10.77
C MET A 74 7.64 3.87 11.49
N ALA A 75 7.64 4.98 10.76
CA ALA A 75 7.46 6.32 11.32
C ALA A 75 5.98 6.73 11.48
N TYR A 76 5.10 6.18 10.65
CA TYR A 76 3.64 6.31 10.80
C TYR A 76 2.93 5.19 10.04
N PHE A 77 1.69 4.93 10.42
CA PHE A 77 0.77 4.05 9.70
C PHE A 77 -0.62 4.68 9.62
N LEU A 78 -1.21 4.73 8.44
CA LEU A 78 -2.58 5.18 8.21
C LEU A 78 -3.39 4.00 7.68
N LEU A 79 -4.48 3.66 8.38
CA LEU A 79 -5.52 2.76 7.90
C LEU A 79 -6.72 3.59 7.45
N THR A 80 -7.19 3.44 6.22
CA THR A 80 -8.24 4.31 5.66
C THR A 80 -9.14 3.58 4.66
N SER A 81 -10.29 4.17 4.34
CA SER A 81 -11.12 3.77 3.20
C SER A 81 -10.58 4.30 1.86
N ALA A 82 -9.77 5.37 1.89
CA ALA A 82 -9.29 6.05 0.69
C ALA A 82 -8.33 5.19 -0.14
N ASN A 83 -8.72 4.90 -1.38
CA ASN A 83 -7.82 4.40 -2.42
C ASN A 83 -6.85 5.50 -2.90
N PHE A 84 -5.82 5.12 -3.66
CA PHE A 84 -4.94 6.06 -4.33
C PHE A 84 -5.64 6.72 -5.53
N SER A 85 -6.43 7.75 -5.25
CA SER A 85 -7.22 8.46 -6.25
C SER A 85 -7.39 9.94 -5.87
N TYR A 86 -7.63 10.79 -6.87
CA TYR A 86 -8.02 12.18 -6.62
C TYR A 86 -9.37 12.31 -5.90
N GLY A 87 -10.24 11.31 -6.00
CA GLY A 87 -11.53 11.33 -5.33
C GLY A 87 -11.39 11.35 -3.81
N GLY A 88 -10.55 10.45 -3.28
CA GLY A 88 -10.31 10.30 -1.84
C GLY A 88 -9.26 11.23 -1.26
N TRP A 89 -8.25 11.62 -2.04
CA TRP A 89 -7.14 12.48 -1.56
C TRP A 89 -7.25 13.94 -1.98
N GLY A 90 -8.18 14.25 -2.87
CA GLY A 90 -8.34 15.56 -3.45
C GLY A 90 -7.25 15.95 -4.45
N ARG A 91 -7.47 17.07 -5.14
CA ARG A 91 -6.47 17.71 -6.01
C ARG A 91 -6.69 19.21 -6.08
N THR A 92 -5.60 19.94 -6.32
CA THR A 92 -5.65 21.34 -6.74
C THR A 92 -5.75 21.42 -8.27
N HIS A 93 -6.55 22.35 -8.77
CA HIS A 93 -6.64 22.59 -10.21
C HIS A 93 -5.72 23.75 -10.62
N PRO A 94 -4.92 23.63 -11.70
CA PRO A 94 -4.01 24.71 -12.12
C PRO A 94 -4.72 26.05 -12.35
N ASN A 95 -5.97 25.99 -12.81
CA ASN A 95 -6.79 27.17 -13.15
C ASN A 95 -7.88 27.46 -12.12
N ASN A 96 -7.93 26.73 -11.01
CA ASN A 96 -8.87 26.98 -9.92
C ASN A 96 -8.17 26.65 -8.58
N PRO A 97 -7.79 27.67 -7.79
CA PRO A 97 -6.97 27.50 -6.59
C PRO A 97 -7.65 26.74 -5.44
N GLY A 98 -8.87 26.23 -5.63
CA GLY A 98 -9.54 25.35 -4.67
C GLY A 98 -8.91 23.95 -4.57
N PHE A 99 -8.95 23.40 -3.35
CA PHE A 99 -8.67 21.98 -3.10
C PHE A 99 -9.98 21.20 -3.13
N HIS A 100 -10.13 20.27 -4.07
CA HIS A 100 -11.39 19.57 -4.31
C HIS A 100 -11.28 18.09 -3.95
N ILE A 101 -12.10 17.63 -3.00
CA ILE A 101 -12.32 16.23 -2.65
C ILE A 101 -13.69 15.81 -3.21
N ARG A 102 -13.81 14.59 -3.75
CA ARG A 102 -15.04 14.10 -4.40
C ARG A 102 -15.67 12.87 -3.72
N SER A 103 -15.01 12.33 -2.70
CA SER A 103 -15.46 11.15 -1.96
C SER A 103 -15.47 11.43 -0.47
N TYR A 104 -16.38 10.78 0.25
CA TYR A 104 -16.33 10.72 1.71
C TYR A 104 -15.43 9.56 2.11
N GLU A 105 -14.37 9.86 2.84
CA GLU A 105 -13.38 8.88 3.29
C GLU A 105 -13.09 9.08 4.78
N ALA A 106 -12.74 8.00 5.46
CA ALA A 106 -12.34 8.04 6.86
C ALA A 106 -11.17 7.08 7.14
N GLY A 107 -10.36 7.42 8.13
CA GLY A 107 -9.23 6.61 8.53
C GLY A 107 -8.68 6.96 9.90
N VAL A 108 -7.76 6.14 10.39
CA VAL A 108 -7.06 6.30 11.66
C VAL A 108 -5.57 6.36 11.40
N LEU A 109 -4.94 7.44 11.86
CA LEU A 109 -3.49 7.66 11.78
C LEU A 109 -2.83 7.27 13.11
N PHE A 110 -1.91 6.31 13.04
CA PHE A 110 -1.06 5.90 14.14
C PHE A 110 0.26 6.66 14.05
N LEU A 111 0.59 7.42 15.10
CA LEU A 111 1.87 8.10 15.26
C LEU A 111 2.56 7.58 16.52
N PRO A 112 3.86 7.22 16.45
CA PRO A 112 4.62 6.69 17.58
C PRO A 112 4.53 7.56 18.85
N LYS A 113 4.51 8.89 18.69
CA LYS A 113 4.38 9.86 19.80
C LYS A 113 3.14 9.69 20.68
N PHE A 114 2.08 9.03 20.19
CA PHE A 114 0.87 8.75 20.98
C PHE A 114 0.98 7.45 21.78
N PHE A 115 2.12 6.76 21.68
CA PHE A 115 2.46 5.53 22.38
C PHE A 115 3.79 5.66 23.13
N ASP A 116 4.30 6.88 23.31
CA ASP A 116 5.62 7.17 23.90
C ASP A 116 6.82 6.51 23.17
N GLU A 117 6.65 6.22 21.88
CA GLU A 117 7.67 5.61 21.02
C GLU A 117 8.26 6.64 20.03
N GLU A 118 9.53 6.44 19.62
CA GLU A 118 10.13 7.22 18.52
C GLU A 118 9.67 6.71 17.14
N TYR A 119 9.48 5.39 17.03
CA TYR A 119 9.05 4.69 15.83
C TYR A 119 8.36 3.38 16.24
N PHE A 120 7.57 2.81 15.32
CA PHE A 120 7.02 1.47 15.51
C PHE A 120 8.02 0.41 15.03
N GLU A 121 8.34 -0.58 15.86
CA GLU A 121 9.06 -1.79 15.43
C GLU A 121 8.12 -2.69 14.60
N ILE A 122 8.60 -3.18 13.46
CA ILE A 122 7.80 -3.99 12.50
C ILE A 122 8.47 -5.30 12.10
N ALA A 123 9.66 -5.58 12.64
CA ALA A 123 10.37 -6.85 12.51
C ALA A 123 11.11 -7.12 13.81
N GLU A 124 11.32 -8.40 14.14
CA GLU A 124 12.10 -8.78 15.32
C GLU A 124 13.53 -8.23 15.22
N SER A 125 14.04 -7.76 16.34
CA SER A 125 15.45 -7.41 16.52
C SER A 125 16.12 -8.47 17.39
N ASP A 126 17.40 -8.76 17.12
CA ASP A 126 18.19 -9.69 17.93
C ASP A 126 18.40 -9.18 19.37
N GLU A 127 18.11 -7.91 19.63
CA GLU A 127 18.44 -7.19 20.86
C GLU A 127 17.28 -7.08 21.86
N ASN A 128 16.00 -7.20 21.44
CA ASN A 128 14.85 -7.05 22.34
C ASN A 128 13.73 -8.08 22.08
N LYS A 129 13.56 -9.03 23.01
CA LYS A 129 12.50 -10.06 22.98
C LYS A 129 11.12 -9.60 23.46
N ASN A 130 10.98 -8.35 23.93
CA ASN A 130 9.78 -7.88 24.64
C ASN A 130 9.07 -6.68 24.02
N ASP A 131 9.50 -6.19 22.86
CA ASP A 131 8.84 -5.05 22.21
C ASP A 131 7.67 -5.53 21.35
N MET A 132 6.47 -5.02 21.63
CA MET A 132 5.26 -5.34 20.87
C MET A 132 5.40 -4.80 19.43
N LEU A 133 5.58 -5.70 18.47
CA LEU A 133 5.63 -5.33 17.06
C LEU A 133 4.31 -4.70 16.61
N PHE A 134 4.40 -3.63 15.81
CA PHE A 134 3.24 -3.06 15.15
C PHE A 134 2.68 -4.08 14.14
N PRO A 135 1.37 -4.38 14.18
CA PRO A 135 0.78 -5.50 13.46
C PRO A 135 0.56 -5.16 11.97
N VAL A 136 1.63 -5.09 11.18
CA VAL A 136 1.54 -4.88 9.73
C VAL A 136 0.88 -6.09 9.06
N MET A 137 -0.03 -5.82 8.11
CA MET A 137 -0.91 -6.82 7.49
C MET A 137 -0.37 -7.43 6.19
N TYR A 138 0.90 -7.18 5.88
CA TYR A 138 1.62 -7.67 4.70
C TYR A 138 3.11 -7.79 5.05
N ASP A 139 3.86 -8.47 4.19
CA ASP A 139 5.25 -8.83 4.47
C ASP A 139 6.24 -7.76 4.01
N PHE A 140 7.38 -7.68 4.70
CA PHE A 140 8.56 -6.95 4.25
C PHE A 140 9.76 -7.91 4.08
N PRO A 141 10.73 -7.61 3.20
CA PRO A 141 10.70 -6.52 2.21
C PRO A 141 9.63 -6.74 1.14
N LEU A 142 9.09 -5.64 0.59
CA LEU A 142 8.10 -5.74 -0.49
C LEU A 142 8.70 -6.40 -1.73
N THR A 143 7.95 -7.30 -2.37
CA THR A 143 8.36 -7.95 -3.64
C THR A 143 7.93 -7.07 -4.82
N PRO A 144 8.87 -6.49 -5.61
CA PRO A 144 8.52 -5.77 -6.83
C PRO A 144 7.80 -6.68 -7.83
N TYR A 145 7.03 -6.10 -8.75
CA TYR A 145 6.51 -6.85 -9.90
C TYR A 145 7.65 -7.48 -10.72
N GLU A 146 7.46 -8.72 -11.17
CA GLU A 146 8.37 -9.45 -12.05
C GLU A 146 8.30 -8.92 -13.50
N PRO A 147 9.31 -9.20 -14.34
CA PRO A 147 9.20 -8.95 -15.77
C PRO A 147 7.99 -9.69 -16.36
N GLY A 148 6.98 -8.94 -16.79
CA GLY A 148 5.72 -9.48 -17.33
C GLY A 148 4.55 -9.51 -16.36
N ASP A 149 4.75 -9.18 -15.08
CA ASP A 149 3.62 -8.96 -14.15
C ASP A 149 2.82 -7.74 -14.59
N GLU A 150 1.51 -7.87 -14.75
CA GLU A 150 0.58 -6.76 -14.95
C GLU A 150 -0.32 -6.59 -13.73
N PRO A 151 -0.73 -5.36 -13.39
CA PRO A 151 -1.75 -5.16 -12.36
C PRO A 151 -3.07 -5.77 -12.82
N PHE A 152 -3.82 -6.35 -11.89
CA PHE A 152 -5.17 -6.80 -12.21
C PHE A 152 -6.06 -5.60 -12.56
N THR A 153 -6.72 -5.62 -13.72
CA THR A 153 -7.69 -4.59 -14.13
C THR A 153 -9.06 -5.21 -14.37
N ARG A 154 -10.12 -4.39 -14.39
CA ARG A 154 -11.51 -4.89 -14.55
C ARG A 154 -11.77 -5.61 -15.88
N SER A 155 -10.96 -5.41 -16.91
CA SER A 155 -11.10 -6.14 -18.19
C SER A 155 -10.59 -7.58 -18.12
N ASN A 156 -9.90 -7.95 -17.04
CA ASN A 156 -9.44 -9.31 -16.76
C ASN A 156 -10.51 -10.18 -16.06
N GLU A 157 -11.74 -9.69 -15.91
CA GLU A 157 -12.92 -10.49 -15.52
C GLU A 157 -13.53 -11.22 -16.72
#